data_AF-A0A2N5ZHM9-F1
#
_entry.id   AF-A0A2N5ZHM9-F1
#
_cell.length_a   1.000
_cell.length_b   1.000
_cell.length_c   1.000
_cell.angle_alpha   90.00
_cell.angle_beta   90.00
_cell.angle_gamma   90.00
#
_symmetry.space_group_name_H-M   'P 1'
#
loop_
_entity.id
_entity.type
_entity.pdbx_description
1 polymer ?
#
loop_
_entity_poly.entity_id
_entity_poly.type
_entity_poly.pdbx_seq_one_letter_code
_entity_poly.pdbx_strand_id
1 'polypeptide(L)'
;LEKKDIFLWVSYFGLIILFPCLMMYLNYETGWNFEIFEYTDMWTMNGFFRNLFFNGFHPVIPWTAFMILGFWFGRQDLYDSRFVRKMLRISAALFIFIEIIRTVVQLILKQMNNTEIEMFFSTSPMPPFPLYMISGSCFAIAVISFCILYCEKNRDQHVVKLLTNTGQLALTFYVAHVIIGMGLVEILSSKRLGEYSIEFSLIYALLFSCVCVWFANWWKQRRTIGPLEQLMNRIIK
;
A
#
# COMPACT_ATOMS: atom_id res chain seq x y z
N LEU A 1 3.05 -27.56 -1.63
CA LEU A 1 2.36 -26.54 -0.82
C LEU A 1 1.93 -27.21 0.47
N GLU A 2 2.36 -26.71 1.61
CA GLU A 2 1.87 -27.22 2.89
C GLU A 2 0.38 -26.90 3.03
N LYS A 3 -0.39 -27.69 3.79
CA LYS A 3 -1.83 -27.42 4.03
C LYS A 3 -2.10 -25.99 4.51
N LYS A 4 -1.16 -25.41 5.27
CA LYS A 4 -1.22 -24.03 5.76
C LYS A 4 -1.12 -23.00 4.65
N ASP A 5 -0.34 -23.25 3.60
CA ASP A 5 -0.20 -22.32 2.47
C ASP A 5 -1.46 -22.31 1.61
N ILE A 6 -2.09 -23.48 1.44
CA ILE A 6 -3.36 -23.59 0.71
C ILE A 6 -4.43 -22.72 1.37
N PHE A 7 -4.53 -22.76 2.70
CA PHE A 7 -5.47 -21.93 3.44
C PHE A 7 -5.23 -20.43 3.19
N LEU A 8 -3.97 -19.96 3.24
CA LEU A 8 -3.64 -18.56 2.98
C LEU A 8 -4.02 -18.12 1.56
N TRP A 9 -3.74 -18.95 0.55
CA TRP A 9 -4.12 -18.65 -0.83
C TRP A 9 -5.64 -18.63 -1.03
N VAL A 10 -6.37 -19.58 -0.43
CA VAL A 10 -7.84 -19.59 -0.47
C VAL A 10 -8.41 -18.34 0.19
N SER A 11 -7.89 -17.91 1.34
CA SER A 11 -8.32 -16.68 2.00
C SER A 11 -8.00 -15.43 1.18
N TYR A 12 -6.81 -15.37 0.57
CA TYR A 12 -6.40 -14.27 -0.31
C TYR A 12 -7.36 -14.10 -1.50
N PHE A 13 -7.57 -15.16 -2.29
CA PHE A 13 -8.48 -15.10 -3.43
C PHE A 13 -9.94 -14.97 -3.00
N GLY A 14 -10.32 -15.59 -1.89
CA GLY A 14 -11.65 -15.49 -1.31
C GLY A 14 -12.04 -14.06 -0.97
N LEU A 15 -11.15 -13.29 -0.33
CA LEU A 15 -11.39 -11.88 -0.02
C LEU A 15 -11.50 -10.99 -1.28
N ILE A 16 -10.65 -11.26 -2.27
CA ILE A 16 -10.68 -10.53 -3.55
C ILE A 16 -12.00 -10.78 -4.30
N ILE A 17 -12.50 -12.01 -4.30
CA ILE A 17 -13.76 -12.38 -4.96
C ILE A 17 -14.97 -11.94 -4.14
N LEU A 18 -14.87 -11.95 -2.80
CA LEU A 18 -15.94 -11.52 -1.91
C LEU A 18 -16.31 -10.05 -2.12
N PHE A 19 -15.34 -9.18 -2.40
CA PHE A 19 -15.60 -7.75 -2.61
C PHE A 19 -16.59 -7.44 -3.75
N PRO A 20 -16.38 -7.88 -5.01
CA PRO A 20 -17.36 -7.66 -6.07
C PRO A 20 -18.70 -8.35 -5.77
N CYS A 21 -18.71 -9.50 -5.08
CA CYS A 21 -19.96 -10.12 -4.62
C CYS A 21 -20.72 -9.21 -3.65
N LEU A 22 -20.03 -8.54 -2.70
CA LEU A 22 -20.65 -7.58 -1.80
C LEU A 22 -21.18 -6.35 -2.57
N MET A 23 -20.46 -5.86 -3.57
CA MET A 23 -20.91 -4.73 -4.41
C MET A 23 -22.20 -5.03 -5.19
N MET A 24 -22.53 -6.30 -5.44
CA MET A 24 -23.81 -6.66 -6.08
C MET A 24 -25.02 -6.41 -5.16
N TYR A 25 -24.82 -6.37 -3.84
CA TYR A 25 -25.89 -6.22 -2.85
C TYR A 25 -25.80 -4.90 -2.05
N LEU A 26 -24.60 -4.33 -1.94
CA LEU A 26 -24.32 -3.14 -1.14
C LEU A 26 -23.84 -2.00 -2.04
N ASN A 27 -24.44 -0.82 -1.87
CA ASN A 27 -23.97 0.38 -2.57
C ASN A 27 -22.70 0.93 -1.90
N TYR A 28 -21.59 0.87 -2.63
CA TYR A 28 -20.26 1.32 -2.19
C TYR A 28 -20.23 2.82 -1.81
N GLU A 29 -21.03 3.65 -2.48
CA GLU A 29 -21.05 5.10 -2.28
C GLU A 29 -21.89 5.53 -1.06
N THR A 30 -22.57 4.58 -0.39
CA THR A 30 -23.44 4.89 0.75
C THR A 30 -22.66 5.59 1.88
N GLY A 31 -23.10 6.79 2.24
CA GLY A 31 -22.53 7.61 3.31
C GLY A 31 -21.20 8.28 2.97
N TRP A 32 -20.76 8.24 1.70
CA TRP A 32 -19.62 9.02 1.23
C TRP A 32 -20.03 10.43 0.80
N ASN A 33 -19.17 11.40 1.12
CA ASN A 33 -19.08 12.66 0.42
C ASN A 33 -17.73 12.71 -0.32
N PHE A 34 -17.74 12.41 -1.62
CA PHE A 34 -16.53 12.36 -2.45
C PHE A 34 -15.95 13.74 -2.77
N GLU A 35 -16.66 14.84 -2.54
CA GLU A 35 -16.13 16.19 -2.78
C GLU A 35 -15.08 16.58 -1.73
N ILE A 36 -15.35 16.23 -0.48
CA ILE A 36 -14.49 16.56 0.67
C ILE A 36 -13.81 15.32 1.27
N PHE A 37 -14.05 14.14 0.72
CA PHE A 37 -13.48 12.87 1.16
C PHE A 37 -13.83 12.49 2.61
N GLU A 38 -15.08 12.76 3.02
CA GLU A 38 -15.60 12.48 4.37
C GLU A 38 -16.79 11.52 4.34
N TYR A 39 -17.11 10.93 5.50
CA TYR A 39 -18.26 10.05 5.68
C TYR A 39 -19.35 10.76 6.49
N THR A 40 -20.57 10.78 5.96
CA THR A 40 -21.69 11.54 6.56
C THR A 40 -22.26 10.88 7.82
N ASP A 41 -22.15 9.56 7.96
CA ASP A 41 -22.73 8.77 9.05
C ASP A 41 -21.68 7.95 9.84
N MET A 42 -20.39 8.32 9.76
CA MET A 42 -19.27 7.57 10.37
C MET A 42 -19.47 7.21 11.84
N TRP A 43 -20.07 8.14 12.60
CA TRP A 43 -20.27 8.00 14.05
C TRP A 43 -21.51 7.19 14.42
N THR A 44 -22.28 6.73 13.44
CA THR A 44 -23.36 5.76 13.67
C THR A 44 -22.82 4.34 13.64
N MET A 45 -23.47 3.41 14.36
CA MET A 45 -23.02 2.01 14.37
C MET A 45 -22.98 1.41 12.96
N ASN A 46 -24.00 1.70 12.15
CA ASN A 46 -24.11 1.19 10.78
C ASN A 46 -23.04 1.80 9.85
N GLY A 47 -22.83 3.12 9.92
CA GLY A 47 -21.81 3.81 9.13
C GLY A 47 -20.40 3.33 9.47
N PHE A 48 -20.09 3.20 10.77
CA PHE A 48 -18.80 2.68 11.24
C PHE A 48 -18.51 1.28 10.71
N PHE A 49 -19.45 0.33 10.81
CA PHE A 49 -19.24 -1.02 10.31
C PHE A 49 -19.12 -1.08 8.78
N ARG A 50 -19.93 -0.31 8.06
CA ARG A 50 -19.87 -0.23 6.60
C ARG A 50 -18.50 0.28 6.14
N ASN A 51 -18.01 1.34 6.79
CA ASN A 51 -16.69 1.90 6.57
C ASN A 51 -15.58 0.87 6.86
N LEU A 52 -15.60 0.28 8.06
CA LEU A 52 -14.55 -0.62 8.52
C LEU A 52 -14.43 -1.85 7.63
N PHE A 53 -15.54 -2.43 7.18
CA PHE A 53 -15.53 -3.73 6.51
C PHE A 53 -15.65 -3.67 4.98
N PHE A 54 -16.24 -2.62 4.40
CA PHE A 54 -16.62 -2.65 2.98
C PHE A 54 -16.24 -1.42 2.17
N ASN A 55 -16.58 -0.22 2.63
CA ASN A 55 -16.47 0.99 1.80
C ASN A 55 -15.55 2.07 2.34
N GLY A 56 -14.69 1.76 3.31
CA GLY A 56 -13.67 2.70 3.78
C GLY A 56 -12.61 3.03 2.71
N PHE A 57 -11.59 3.83 3.08
CA PHE A 57 -10.39 3.99 2.25
C PHE A 57 -9.58 2.69 2.15
N HIS A 58 -9.46 1.98 3.27
CA HIS A 58 -8.74 0.69 3.36
C HIS A 58 -9.53 -0.33 4.20
N PRO A 59 -10.76 -0.71 3.78
CA PRO A 59 -11.64 -1.59 4.54
C PRO A 59 -11.06 -2.99 4.69
N VAL A 60 -11.46 -3.71 5.74
CA VAL A 60 -11.07 -5.10 5.99
C VAL A 60 -11.23 -5.97 4.74
N ILE A 61 -12.36 -5.85 4.03
CA ILE A 61 -12.58 -6.50 2.73
C ILE A 61 -12.47 -5.45 1.62
N PRO A 62 -11.57 -5.61 0.63
CA PRO A 62 -10.69 -6.76 0.40
C PRO A 62 -9.26 -6.60 0.95
N TRP A 63 -8.90 -5.48 1.62
CA TRP A 63 -7.49 -5.12 1.89
C TRP A 63 -6.72 -6.13 2.74
N THR A 64 -7.42 -6.90 3.59
CA THR A 64 -6.81 -8.00 4.35
C THR A 64 -6.11 -9.02 3.43
N ALA A 65 -6.50 -9.11 2.15
CA ALA A 65 -5.81 -9.93 1.16
C ALA A 65 -4.33 -9.54 1.02
N PHE A 66 -3.99 -8.25 0.95
CA PHE A 66 -2.59 -7.82 0.86
C PHE A 66 -1.78 -8.24 2.09
N MET A 67 -2.38 -8.14 3.27
CA MET A 67 -1.75 -8.60 4.52
C MET A 67 -1.49 -10.12 4.50
N ILE A 68 -2.48 -10.91 4.07
CA ILE A 68 -2.35 -12.37 3.97
C ILE A 68 -1.25 -12.76 2.97
N LEU A 69 -1.20 -12.09 1.81
CA LEU A 69 -0.16 -12.31 0.81
C LEU A 69 1.22 -11.97 1.34
N GLY A 70 1.35 -10.81 2.01
CA GLY A 70 2.60 -10.39 2.65
C GLY A 70 3.05 -11.37 3.73
N PHE A 71 2.12 -11.87 4.54
CA PHE A 71 2.39 -12.89 5.55
C PHE A 71 2.84 -14.22 4.93
N TRP A 72 2.18 -14.67 3.86
CA TRP A 72 2.61 -15.85 3.11
C TRP A 72 4.03 -15.67 2.53
N PHE A 73 4.30 -14.52 1.90
CA PHE A 73 5.59 -14.22 1.28
C PHE A 73 6.73 -14.13 2.30
N GLY A 74 6.47 -13.48 3.45
CA GLY A 74 7.44 -13.37 4.55
C GLY A 74 7.77 -14.69 5.26
N ARG A 75 6.94 -15.73 5.09
CA ARG A 75 7.21 -17.09 5.60
C ARG A 75 8.10 -17.92 4.69
N GLN A 76 8.33 -17.47 3.45
CA GLN A 76 9.20 -18.18 2.51
C GLN A 76 10.68 -17.93 2.85
N ASP A 77 11.55 -18.78 2.32
CA ASP A 77 12.99 -18.57 2.45
C ASP A 77 13.45 -17.41 1.55
N LEU A 78 13.45 -16.20 2.12
CA LEU A 78 13.90 -14.99 1.44
C LEU A 78 15.44 -14.86 1.41
N TYR A 79 16.18 -15.79 2.03
CA TYR A 79 17.64 -15.86 1.92
C TYR A 79 18.08 -16.70 0.71
N ASP A 80 17.22 -17.56 0.15
CA ASP A 80 17.50 -18.24 -1.12
C ASP A 80 17.29 -17.30 -2.31
N SER A 81 18.38 -16.76 -2.86
CA SER A 81 18.34 -15.86 -4.02
C SER A 81 17.71 -16.51 -5.25
N ARG A 82 17.68 -17.85 -5.36
CA ARG A 82 16.97 -18.55 -6.46
C ARG A 82 15.46 -18.39 -6.31
N PHE A 83 14.94 -18.55 -5.10
CA PHE A 83 13.53 -18.31 -4.79
C PHE A 83 13.17 -16.84 -5.06
N VAL A 84 13.94 -15.89 -4.52
CA VAL A 84 13.65 -14.45 -4.68
C VAL A 84 13.71 -14.02 -6.15
N ARG A 85 14.70 -14.50 -6.92
CA ARG A 85 14.78 -14.22 -8.37
C ARG A 85 13.65 -14.86 -9.17
N LYS A 86 13.17 -16.03 -8.75
CA LYS A 86 11.97 -16.66 -9.35
C LYS A 86 10.74 -15.81 -9.07
N MET A 87 10.55 -15.36 -7.83
CA MET A 87 9.41 -14.52 -7.45
C MET A 87 9.42 -13.19 -8.18
N LEU A 88 10.57 -12.50 -8.24
CA LEU A 88 10.72 -11.27 -9.03
C LEU A 88 10.29 -11.46 -10.49
N ARG A 89 10.75 -12.52 -11.15
CA ARG A 89 10.42 -12.77 -12.57
C ARG A 89 8.94 -13.08 -12.75
N ILE A 90 8.37 -13.94 -11.91
CA ILE A 90 6.96 -14.32 -12.01
C ILE A 90 6.07 -13.11 -11.74
N SER A 91 6.31 -12.37 -10.66
CA SER A 91 5.47 -11.25 -10.28
C SER A 91 5.61 -10.08 -11.26
N ALA A 92 6.81 -9.78 -11.77
CA ALA A 92 6.99 -8.79 -12.82
C ALA A 92 6.31 -9.19 -14.14
N ALA A 93 6.42 -10.46 -14.56
CA ALA A 93 5.76 -10.95 -15.77
C ALA A 93 4.24 -10.89 -15.65
N LEU A 94 3.68 -11.30 -14.50
CA LEU A 94 2.25 -11.20 -14.23
C LEU A 94 1.77 -9.76 -14.18
N PHE A 95 2.51 -8.85 -13.53
CA PHE A 95 2.19 -7.43 -13.50
C PHE A 95 2.13 -6.84 -14.92
N ILE A 96 3.17 -7.07 -15.73
CA ILE A 96 3.21 -6.60 -17.13
C ILE A 96 2.04 -7.18 -17.93
N PHE A 97 1.78 -8.48 -17.77
CA PHE A 97 0.67 -9.16 -18.45
C PHE A 97 -0.68 -8.55 -18.09
N ILE A 98 -0.92 -8.27 -16.80
CA ILE A 98 -2.14 -7.63 -16.32
C ILE A 98 -2.29 -6.22 -16.90
N GLU A 99 -1.23 -5.40 -16.92
CA GLU A 99 -1.30 -4.05 -17.49
C GLU A 99 -1.52 -4.06 -19.01
N ILE A 100 -0.96 -5.04 -19.73
CA ILE A 100 -1.25 -5.23 -21.16
C ILE A 100 -2.72 -5.60 -21.36
N ILE A 101 -3.23 -6.60 -20.63
CA ILE A 101 -4.66 -6.99 -20.72
C ILE A 101 -5.56 -5.82 -20.41
N ARG A 102 -5.29 -5.11 -19.30
CA ARG A 102 -6.04 -3.92 -18.90
C ARG A 102 -6.10 -2.91 -20.04
N THR A 103 -4.95 -2.60 -20.64
CA THR A 103 -4.87 -1.62 -21.75
C THR A 103 -5.69 -2.08 -22.95
N VAL A 104 -5.57 -3.35 -23.35
CA VAL A 104 -6.33 -3.91 -24.48
C VAL A 104 -7.84 -3.90 -24.21
N VAL A 105 -8.26 -4.33 -23.02
CA VAL A 105 -9.67 -4.35 -22.62
C VAL A 105 -10.23 -2.92 -22.59
N GLN A 106 -9.52 -1.96 -22.02
CA GLN A 106 -9.95 -0.56 -21.99
C GLN A 106 -10.09 0.04 -23.40
N LEU A 107 -9.19 -0.30 -24.33
CA LEU A 107 -9.31 0.13 -25.74
C LEU A 107 -10.58 -0.42 -26.41
N ILE A 108 -10.93 -1.68 -26.16
CA ILE A 108 -12.13 -2.32 -26.71
C ILE A 108 -13.39 -1.71 -26.07
N LEU A 109 -13.43 -1.59 -24.74
CA LEU A 109 -14.62 -1.11 -24.01
C LEU A 109 -14.93 0.36 -24.30
N LYS A 110 -13.90 1.18 -24.51
CA LYS A 110 -14.07 2.60 -24.89
C LYS A 110 -14.78 2.73 -26.24
N GLN A 111 -14.60 1.79 -27.17
CA GLN A 111 -15.34 1.77 -28.43
C GLN A 111 -16.81 1.38 -28.25
N MET A 112 -17.12 0.60 -27.22
CA MET A 112 -18.47 0.12 -26.93
C MET A 112 -19.27 1.05 -25.99
N ASN A 113 -18.65 2.13 -25.49
CA ASN A 113 -19.23 3.12 -24.57
C ASN A 113 -19.88 2.50 -23.31
N ASN A 114 -19.33 1.38 -22.80
CA ASN A 114 -19.85 0.66 -21.64
C ASN A 114 -19.01 0.92 -20.39
N THR A 115 -19.41 1.94 -19.62
CA THR A 115 -18.69 2.46 -18.46
C THR A 115 -18.71 1.53 -17.25
N GLU A 116 -19.74 0.69 -17.10
CA GLU A 116 -19.87 -0.23 -15.96
C GLU A 116 -18.82 -1.35 -16.03
N ILE A 117 -18.66 -1.95 -17.21
CA ILE A 117 -17.67 -3.01 -17.42
C ILE A 117 -16.26 -2.44 -17.34
N GLU A 118 -16.06 -1.20 -17.82
CA GLU A 118 -14.76 -0.52 -17.73
C GLU A 118 -14.28 -0.39 -16.28
N MET A 119 -15.19 -0.10 -15.35
CA MET A 119 -14.87 0.02 -13.93
C MET A 119 -14.34 -1.29 -13.34
N PHE A 120 -14.91 -2.43 -13.73
CA PHE A 120 -14.50 -3.76 -13.25
C PHE A 120 -13.07 -4.14 -13.68
N PHE A 121 -12.63 -3.67 -14.86
CA PHE A 121 -11.27 -3.85 -15.39
C PHE A 121 -10.37 -2.63 -15.14
N SER A 122 -10.77 -1.73 -14.23
CA SER A 122 -9.92 -0.64 -13.81
C SER A 122 -8.85 -1.12 -12.82
N THR A 123 -7.74 -0.39 -12.77
CA THR A 123 -6.73 -0.50 -11.70
C THR A 123 -6.77 0.71 -10.78
N SER A 124 -7.93 1.40 -10.71
CA SER A 124 -8.11 2.43 -9.69
C SER A 124 -8.16 1.76 -8.31
N PRO A 125 -7.62 2.42 -7.28
CA PRO A 125 -7.65 1.89 -5.91
C PRO A 125 -9.06 1.90 -5.30
N MET A 126 -9.98 2.66 -5.89
CA MET A 126 -11.32 2.89 -5.38
C MET A 126 -12.32 2.89 -6.54
N PRO A 127 -13.33 2.01 -6.53
CA PRO A 127 -13.45 0.81 -5.67
C PRO A 127 -12.37 -0.26 -5.99
N PRO A 128 -11.87 -1.02 -5.00
CA PRO A 128 -10.75 -1.95 -5.16
C PRO A 128 -11.14 -3.28 -5.85
N PHE A 129 -11.37 -3.23 -7.17
CA PHE A 129 -11.70 -4.42 -7.95
C PHE A 129 -10.54 -5.45 -8.03
N PRO A 130 -10.84 -6.72 -8.37
CA PRO A 130 -9.83 -7.78 -8.41
C PRO A 130 -8.58 -7.48 -9.24
N LEU A 131 -8.73 -6.77 -10.36
CA LEU A 131 -7.60 -6.44 -11.23
C LEU A 131 -6.60 -5.51 -10.53
N TYR A 132 -7.09 -4.48 -9.82
CA TYR A 132 -6.27 -3.61 -8.96
C TYR A 132 -5.54 -4.43 -7.89
N MET A 133 -6.28 -5.27 -7.15
CA MET A 133 -5.74 -6.06 -6.04
C MET A 133 -4.61 -7.01 -6.48
N ILE A 134 -4.80 -7.71 -7.60
CA ILE A 134 -3.81 -8.65 -8.14
C ILE A 134 -2.64 -7.89 -8.76
N SER A 135 -2.88 -6.80 -9.51
CA SER A 135 -1.81 -5.96 -10.07
C SER A 135 -0.92 -5.40 -8.96
N GLY A 136 -1.52 -4.77 -7.95
CA GLY A 136 -0.80 -4.23 -6.79
C GLY A 136 -0.02 -5.30 -6.01
N SER A 137 -0.59 -6.49 -5.86
CA SER A 137 0.07 -7.65 -5.23
C SER A 137 1.31 -8.11 -6.01
N CYS A 138 1.19 -8.22 -7.33
CA CYS A 138 2.31 -8.59 -8.20
C CYS A 138 3.41 -7.53 -8.18
N PHE A 139 3.03 -6.25 -8.24
CA PHE A 139 3.95 -5.13 -8.14
C PHE A 139 4.68 -5.12 -6.80
N ALA A 140 3.98 -5.29 -5.68
CA ALA A 140 4.58 -5.32 -4.36
C ALA A 140 5.61 -6.45 -4.22
N ILE A 141 5.27 -7.68 -4.63
CA ILE A 141 6.22 -8.81 -4.61
C ILE A 141 7.43 -8.53 -5.51
N ALA A 142 7.22 -7.93 -6.68
CA ALA A 142 8.32 -7.55 -7.58
C ALA A 142 9.27 -6.55 -6.91
N VAL A 143 8.73 -5.46 -6.34
CA VAL A 143 9.53 -4.42 -5.68
C VAL A 143 10.28 -4.98 -4.48
N ILE A 144 9.62 -5.75 -3.60
CA ILE A 144 10.28 -6.35 -2.43
C ILE A 144 11.39 -7.31 -2.87
N SER A 145 11.11 -8.20 -3.84
CA SER A 145 12.10 -9.14 -4.36
C SER A 145 13.30 -8.42 -5.00
N PHE A 146 13.04 -7.35 -5.73
CA PHE A 146 14.09 -6.49 -6.30
C PHE A 146 14.94 -5.85 -5.20
N CYS A 147 14.31 -5.26 -4.18
CA CYS A 147 15.01 -4.66 -3.05
C CYS A 147 15.90 -5.68 -2.31
N ILE A 148 15.42 -6.90 -2.08
CA ILE A 148 16.20 -7.96 -1.43
C ILE A 148 17.46 -8.28 -2.26
N LEU A 149 17.30 -8.57 -3.56
CA LEU A 149 18.42 -8.90 -4.45
C LEU A 149 19.41 -7.74 -4.60
N TYR A 150 18.90 -6.50 -4.65
CA TYR A 150 19.73 -5.31 -4.73
C TYR A 150 20.56 -5.11 -3.46
N CYS A 151 19.95 -5.30 -2.28
CA CYS A 151 20.63 -5.20 -1.00
C CYS A 151 21.65 -6.33 -0.79
N GLU A 152 21.36 -7.54 -1.26
CA GLU A 152 22.27 -8.68 -1.19
C GLU A 152 23.58 -8.40 -1.95
N LYS A 153 23.49 -7.86 -3.17
CA LYS A 153 24.66 -7.56 -4.01
C LYS A 153 25.45 -6.32 -3.54
N ASN A 154 24.77 -5.34 -2.96
CA ASN A 154 25.32 -4.02 -2.69
C ASN A 154 25.36 -3.66 -1.19
N ARG A 155 25.40 -4.68 -0.30
CA ARG A 155 25.28 -4.52 1.15
C ARG A 155 26.21 -3.46 1.76
N ASP A 156 27.43 -3.35 1.23
CA ASP A 156 28.43 -2.43 1.76
C ASP A 156 28.31 -0.99 1.26
N GLN A 157 27.52 -0.75 0.20
CA GLN A 157 27.32 0.58 -0.34
C GLN A 157 26.66 1.50 0.67
N HIS A 158 27.14 2.73 0.72
CA HIS A 158 26.65 3.72 1.67
C HIS A 158 25.15 3.96 1.51
N VAL A 159 24.66 4.05 0.27
CA VAL A 159 23.23 4.26 -0.05
C VAL A 159 22.35 3.15 0.53
N VAL A 160 22.74 1.87 0.40
CA VAL A 160 21.99 0.74 0.97
C VAL A 160 21.92 0.85 2.48
N LYS A 161 23.02 1.21 3.15
CA LYS A 161 23.04 1.44 4.60
C LYS A 161 22.13 2.61 5.01
N LEU A 162 22.17 3.72 4.28
CA LEU A 162 21.31 4.89 4.52
C LEU A 162 19.82 4.51 4.45
N LEU A 163 19.42 3.80 3.40
CA LEU A 163 18.04 3.36 3.19
C LEU A 163 17.61 2.30 4.22
N THR A 164 18.51 1.37 4.57
CA THR A 164 18.25 0.35 5.60
C THR A 164 17.97 0.98 6.96
N ASN A 165 18.79 1.96 7.37
CA ASN A 165 18.59 2.71 8.61
C ASN A 165 17.26 3.45 8.61
N THR A 166 16.88 4.02 7.46
CA THR A 166 15.61 4.75 7.30
C THR A 166 14.41 3.82 7.42
N GLY A 167 14.44 2.66 6.75
CA GLY A 167 13.35 1.68 6.80
C GLY A 167 13.11 1.07 8.19
N GLN A 168 14.12 1.04 9.06
CA GLN A 168 13.99 0.56 10.44
C GLN A 168 13.24 1.53 11.38
N LEU A 169 12.94 2.74 10.90
CA LEU A 169 12.21 3.79 11.62
C LEU A 169 10.85 4.09 10.98
N ALA A 170 10.27 3.10 10.30
CA ALA A 170 9.06 3.27 9.51
C ALA A 170 7.87 3.82 10.32
N LEU A 171 7.67 3.37 11.58
CA LEU A 171 6.57 3.88 12.41
C LEU A 171 6.84 5.32 12.84
N THR A 172 8.08 5.62 13.24
CA THR A 172 8.47 7.01 13.56
C THR A 172 8.21 7.95 12.39
N PHE A 173 8.62 7.58 11.17
CA PHE A 173 8.40 8.43 9.99
C PHE A 173 6.95 8.44 9.51
N TYR A 174 6.21 7.34 9.70
CA TYR A 174 4.78 7.32 9.46
C TYR A 174 4.07 8.38 10.31
N VAL A 175 4.34 8.44 11.61
CA VAL A 175 3.71 9.47 12.45
C VAL A 175 4.28 10.86 12.16
N ALA A 176 5.59 10.97 11.91
CA ALA A 176 6.23 12.25 11.64
C ALA A 176 5.71 12.91 10.36
N HIS A 177 5.48 12.18 9.26
CA HIS A 177 4.96 12.82 8.05
C HIS A 177 3.52 13.32 8.21
N VAL A 178 2.70 12.66 9.04
CA VAL A 178 1.34 13.13 9.34
C VAL A 178 1.38 14.36 10.24
N ILE A 179 2.01 14.25 11.42
CA ILE A 179 1.97 15.32 12.43
C ILE A 179 2.86 16.49 12.02
N ILE A 180 4.09 16.22 11.58
CA ILE A 180 5.08 17.24 11.26
C ILE A 180 4.98 17.61 9.78
N GLY A 181 5.01 16.64 8.87
CA GLY A 181 4.97 16.90 7.43
C GLY A 181 3.69 17.62 6.99
N MET A 182 2.53 17.01 7.22
CA MET A 182 1.25 17.61 6.83
C MET A 182 0.84 18.72 7.81
N GLY A 183 0.95 18.49 9.12
CA GLY A 183 0.53 19.46 10.13
C GLY A 183 1.28 20.80 10.08
N LEU A 184 2.59 20.83 9.77
CA LEU A 184 3.30 22.10 9.61
C LEU A 184 2.79 22.89 8.40
N VAL A 185 2.53 22.20 7.28
CA VAL A 185 2.02 22.84 6.06
C VAL A 185 0.63 23.44 6.31
N GLU A 186 -0.22 22.69 7.01
CA GLU A 186 -1.58 23.11 7.38
C GLU A 186 -1.61 24.32 8.33
N ILE A 187 -0.68 24.42 9.28
CA ILE A 187 -0.62 25.55 10.24
C ILE A 187 0.04 26.79 9.62
N LEU A 188 1.14 26.62 8.89
CA LEU A 188 1.97 27.73 8.43
C LEU A 188 1.45 28.37 7.14
N SER A 189 0.57 27.69 6.41
CA SER A 189 0.12 28.14 5.11
C SER A 189 -1.35 28.52 5.10
N SER A 190 -1.72 29.45 4.22
CA SER A 190 -3.10 29.88 4.01
C SER A 190 -3.90 28.97 3.05
N LYS A 191 -3.25 28.02 2.38
CA LYS A 191 -3.87 27.10 1.41
C LYS A 191 -4.25 25.78 2.07
N ARG A 192 -5.34 25.18 1.62
CA ARG A 192 -5.74 23.84 2.08
C ARG A 192 -4.83 22.77 1.47
N LEU A 193 -4.65 21.68 2.20
CA LEU A 193 -4.00 20.48 1.67
C LEU A 193 -4.75 20.02 0.40
N GLY A 194 -4.01 19.81 -0.69
CA GLY A 194 -4.56 19.51 -2.02
C GLY A 194 -4.61 20.70 -2.99
N GLU A 195 -4.49 21.95 -2.53
CA GLU A 195 -4.47 23.14 -3.39
C GLU A 195 -3.04 23.58 -3.81
N TYR A 196 -2.03 22.84 -3.34
CA TYR A 196 -0.64 23.12 -3.68
C TYR A 196 -0.29 22.63 -5.08
N SER A 197 0.66 23.32 -5.72
CA SER A 197 1.18 22.84 -7.00
C SER A 197 1.91 21.51 -6.81
N ILE A 198 1.94 20.72 -7.88
CA ILE A 198 2.68 19.46 -7.95
C ILE A 198 4.17 19.71 -7.67
N GLU A 199 4.72 20.79 -8.24
CA GLU A 199 6.12 21.18 -8.03
C GLU A 199 6.44 21.43 -6.56
N PHE A 200 5.62 22.21 -5.86
CA PHE A 200 5.80 22.46 -4.43
C PHE A 200 5.71 21.15 -3.64
N SER A 201 4.69 20.33 -3.92
CA SER A 201 4.46 19.07 -3.21
C SER A 201 5.63 18.10 -3.38
N LEU A 202 6.19 18.01 -4.60
CA LEU A 202 7.36 17.18 -4.89
C LEU A 202 8.62 17.67 -4.17
N ILE A 203 8.91 18.98 -4.26
CA ILE A 203 10.09 19.56 -3.58
C ILE A 203 9.97 19.38 -2.08
N TYR A 204 8.80 19.65 -1.50
CA TYR A 204 8.54 19.49 -0.07
C TYR A 204 8.71 18.03 0.37
N ALA A 205 8.13 17.07 -0.37
CA ALA A 205 8.25 15.65 -0.08
C ALA A 205 9.71 15.17 -0.15
N LEU A 206 10.49 15.63 -1.15
CA LEU A 206 11.91 15.29 -1.28
C LEU A 206 12.73 15.88 -0.12
N LEU A 207 12.51 17.15 0.24
CA LEU A 207 13.18 17.78 1.38
C LEU A 207 12.86 17.04 2.69
N PHE A 208 11.58 16.76 2.94
CA PHE A 208 11.15 16.01 4.12
C PHE A 208 11.77 14.61 4.15
N SER A 209 11.82 13.92 3.00
CA SER A 209 12.45 12.60 2.87
C SER A 209 13.95 12.65 3.16
N CYS A 210 14.67 13.66 2.64
CA CYS A 210 16.09 13.88 2.92
C CYS A 210 16.34 14.10 4.43
N VAL A 211 15.48 14.89 5.09
CA VAL A 211 15.55 15.11 6.54
C VAL A 211 15.31 13.80 7.30
N CYS A 212 14.33 12.98 6.88
CA CYS A 212 14.08 11.68 7.48
C CYS A 212 15.29 10.73 7.33
N VAL A 213 15.88 10.66 6.14
CA VAL A 213 17.08 9.84 5.91
C VAL A 213 18.24 10.32 6.77
N TRP A 214 18.48 11.63 6.84
CA TRP A 214 19.52 12.19 7.71
C TRP A 214 19.27 11.84 9.18
N PHE A 215 18.06 12.09 9.68
CA PHE A 215 17.66 11.78 11.05
C PHE A 215 17.83 10.29 11.36
N ALA A 216 17.42 9.42 10.43
CA ALA A 216 17.53 7.98 10.61
C ALA A 216 18.96 7.54 10.85
N ASN A 217 19.87 8.05 10.04
CA ASN A 217 21.29 7.68 10.11
C ASN A 217 21.95 8.25 11.36
N TRP A 218 21.63 9.48 11.74
CA TRP A 218 22.09 10.06 13.00
C TRP A 218 21.54 9.29 14.23
N TRP A 219 20.25 8.96 14.23
CA TRP A 219 19.60 8.26 15.35
C TRP A 219 20.15 6.84 15.51
N LYS A 220 20.29 6.11 14.40
CA LYS A 220 20.78 4.72 14.37
C LYS A 220 22.24 4.57 14.83
N GLN A 221 23.04 5.64 14.83
CA GLN A 221 24.37 5.64 15.45
C GLN A 221 24.32 5.57 16.99
N ARG A 222 23.23 6.04 17.61
CA ARG A 222 23.10 6.15 19.07
C ARG A 222 22.14 5.13 19.66
N ARG A 223 21.12 4.71 18.91
CA ARG A 223 20.04 3.84 19.36
C ARG A 223 19.69 2.80 18.30
N THR A 224 19.35 1.59 18.74
CA THR A 224 19.00 0.48 17.85
C THR A 224 17.55 0.52 17.37
N ILE A 225 16.66 1.18 18.11
CA ILE A 225 15.21 1.23 17.86
C ILE A 225 14.80 2.70 17.74
N GLY A 226 13.80 3.00 16.90
CA GLY A 226 13.29 4.35 16.71
C GLY A 226 12.55 4.94 17.91
N PRO A 227 12.38 6.26 17.97
CA PRO A 227 11.72 6.92 19.11
C PRO A 227 10.32 6.36 19.41
N LEU A 228 9.45 6.25 18.40
CA LEU A 228 8.08 5.76 18.60
C LEU A 228 8.03 4.24 18.73
N GLU A 229 8.90 3.53 18.02
CA GLU A 229 9.05 2.09 18.17
C GLU A 229 9.49 1.73 19.61
N GLN A 230 10.36 2.56 20.23
CA GLN A 230 10.75 2.40 21.64
C GLN A 230 9.57 2.65 22.59
N LEU A 231 8.78 3.69 22.33
CA LEU A 231 7.60 3.99 23.14
C LEU A 231 6.58 2.85 23.08
N MET A 232 6.27 2.36 21.87
CA MET A 232 5.37 1.24 21.67
C MET A 232 5.84 -0.02 22.41
N ASN A 233 7.13 -0.35 22.31
CA ASN A 233 7.71 -1.49 23.03
C ASN A 233 7.66 -1.36 24.57
N ARG A 234 7.58 -0.15 25.11
CA ARG A 234 7.43 0.08 26.56
C ARG A 234 5.99 -0.02 27.04
N ILE A 235 5.02 0.23 26.17
CA ILE A 235 3.59 0.15 26.52
C ILE A 235 3.09 -1.29 26.43
N ILE A 236 3.63 -2.08 25.49
CA ILE A 236 3.25 -3.49 25.30
C ILE A 236 3.87 -4.42 26.35
N LYS A 237 4.97 -3.99 27.00
CA LYS A 237 5.61 -4.73 28.09
C LYS A 237 5.05 -4.31 29.44
#